data_AF-A0A2E1EFW9-F1
#
_entry.id   AF-A0A2E1EFW9-F1
#
_cell.length_a   1.000
_cell.length_b   1.000
_cell.length_c   1.000
_cell.angle_alpha   90.00
_cell.angle_beta   90.00
_cell.angle_gamma   90.00
#
_symmetry.space_group_name_H-M   'P 1'
#
loop_
_entity.id
_entity.type
_entity.pdbx_description
1 polymer ?
#
loop_
_entity_poly.entity_id
_entity_poly.type
_entity_poly.pdbx_seq_one_letter_code
_entity_poly.pdbx_strand_id
1 'polypeptide(L)'
;MWLHRHAAKLSERVSKVTQIIDAAAVAHTSSKTDRLLIERAVMQLQIEWDAFVRKLILDSALGNFSDSSGRVYSQLPRPPRSRGEASRVLIAQYKKKSVEPDWYDTAQAIDAAGKLKLSNYGKIAGVLGVTPWLINDLRWVRNFIAHPSERSALKIRGFGIVPAASQIDVVACALDYDSTGQPRYKTWGGFISLVGWQLIK
;
A
#
# COMPACT_ATOMS: atom_id res chain seq x y z
N MET A 1 -18.45 -2.49 -12.87
CA MET A 1 -17.45 -2.48 -13.98
C MET A 1 -16.24 -1.52 -13.77
N TRP A 2 -16.16 -0.73 -12.69
CA TRP A 2 -15.10 0.29 -12.54
C TRP A 2 -13.79 -0.18 -11.88
N LEU A 3 -13.77 -1.27 -11.10
CA LEU A 3 -12.60 -1.66 -10.30
C LEU A 3 -11.52 -2.48 -11.02
N HIS A 4 -11.87 -3.24 -12.07
CA HIS A 4 -10.87 -3.77 -13.02
C HIS A 4 -10.00 -2.66 -13.60
N ARG A 5 -10.61 -1.53 -13.95
CA ARG A 5 -9.87 -0.34 -14.40
C ARG A 5 -9.01 0.26 -13.28
N HIS A 6 -9.40 0.11 -12.01
CA HIS A 6 -8.60 0.61 -10.87
C HIS A 6 -7.39 -0.27 -10.58
N ALA A 7 -7.52 -1.60 -10.60
CA ALA A 7 -6.37 -2.49 -10.46
C ALA A 7 -5.42 -2.39 -11.67
N ALA A 8 -5.98 -2.25 -12.88
CA ALA A 8 -5.17 -1.98 -14.08
C ALA A 8 -4.42 -0.64 -13.97
N LYS A 9 -5.11 0.44 -13.56
CA LYS A 9 -4.46 1.75 -13.33
C LYS A 9 -3.42 1.70 -12.20
N LEU A 10 -3.67 0.95 -11.12
CA LEU A 10 -2.68 0.73 -10.07
C LEU A 10 -1.44 0.06 -10.66
N SER A 11 -1.63 -1.04 -11.39
CA SER A 11 -0.51 -1.79 -12.02
C SER A 11 0.28 -0.91 -12.98
N GLU A 12 -0.41 -0.10 -13.80
CA GLU A 12 0.23 0.86 -14.71
C GLU A 12 1.07 1.91 -13.95
N ARG A 13 0.52 2.50 -12.88
CA ARG A 13 1.22 3.49 -12.07
C ARG A 13 2.40 2.90 -11.33
N VAL A 14 2.23 1.73 -10.74
CA VAL A 14 3.31 0.99 -10.07
C VAL A 14 4.41 0.66 -11.07
N SER A 15 4.06 0.17 -12.27
CA SER A 15 5.04 -0.09 -13.34
C SER A 15 5.79 1.17 -13.76
N LYS A 16 5.12 2.32 -13.86
CA LYS A 16 5.78 3.60 -14.15
C LYS A 16 6.76 4.00 -13.04
N VAL A 17 6.37 3.82 -11.78
CA VAL A 17 7.23 4.11 -10.63
C VAL A 17 8.45 3.19 -10.60
N THR A 18 8.28 1.88 -10.85
CA THR A 18 9.42 0.95 -10.90
C THR A 18 10.36 1.26 -12.07
N GLN A 19 9.83 1.68 -13.23
CA GLN A 19 10.64 2.11 -14.38
C GLN A 19 11.50 3.35 -14.08
N ILE A 20 10.99 4.28 -13.27
CA ILE A 20 11.78 5.45 -12.81
C ILE A 20 12.98 4.97 -11.98
N ILE A 21 12.78 3.98 -11.10
CA ILE A 21 13.86 3.40 -10.29
C ILE A 21 14.85 2.64 -11.17
N ASP A 22 14.38 1.83 -12.13
CA ASP A 22 15.24 1.13 -13.10
C ASP A 22 16.14 2.14 -13.85
N ALA A 23 15.57 3.21 -14.39
CA ALA A 23 16.31 4.24 -15.12
C ALA A 23 17.35 4.96 -14.25
N ALA A 24 16.98 5.31 -13.02
CA ALA A 24 17.89 5.96 -12.07
C ALA A 24 19.01 5.01 -11.56
N ALA A 25 18.75 3.70 -11.50
CA ALA A 25 19.71 2.70 -11.08
C ALA A 25 20.78 2.40 -12.16
N VAL A 26 20.38 2.39 -13.44
CA VAL A 26 21.30 2.17 -14.58
C VAL A 26 22.30 3.31 -14.75
N ALA A 27 21.96 4.54 -14.34
CA ALA A 27 22.81 5.71 -14.47
C ALA A 27 24.07 5.72 -13.56
N HIS A 28 24.37 4.61 -12.85
CA HIS A 28 25.45 4.47 -11.86
C HIS A 28 25.43 5.56 -10.78
N THR A 29 24.74 5.21 -9.69
CA THR A 29 24.53 5.94 -8.43
C THR A 29 25.74 6.76 -7.93
N SER A 30 25.86 7.99 -8.42
CA SER A 30 26.72 9.02 -7.81
C SER A 30 26.03 10.38 -7.69
N SER A 31 24.97 10.66 -8.47
CA SER A 31 24.31 11.96 -8.43
C SER A 31 23.29 12.04 -7.29
N LYS A 32 23.32 13.14 -6.52
CA LYS A 32 22.33 13.43 -5.48
C LYS A 32 20.90 13.46 -6.04
N THR A 33 20.76 13.81 -7.32
CA THR A 33 19.48 13.87 -8.03
C THR A 33 18.87 12.48 -8.18
N ASP A 34 19.65 11.48 -8.61
CA ASP A 34 19.16 10.11 -8.80
C ASP A 34 18.76 9.47 -7.48
N ARG A 35 19.53 9.74 -6.42
CA ARG A 35 19.19 9.33 -5.06
C ARG A 35 17.81 9.86 -4.63
N LEU A 36 17.59 11.17 -4.81
CA LEU A 36 16.32 11.80 -4.46
C LEU A 36 15.16 11.26 -5.31
N LEU A 37 15.41 10.96 -6.58
CA LEU A 37 14.41 10.35 -7.48
C LEU A 37 14.01 8.96 -7.00
N ILE A 38 14.97 8.12 -6.62
CA ILE A 38 14.71 6.78 -6.08
C ILE A 38 13.94 6.87 -4.76
N GLU A 39 14.37 7.71 -3.83
CA GLU A 39 13.67 7.92 -2.55
C GLU A 39 12.21 8.36 -2.78
N ARG A 40 11.98 9.31 -3.70
CA ARG A 40 10.62 9.74 -4.07
C ARG A 40 9.80 8.63 -4.72
N ALA A 41 10.39 7.84 -5.61
CA ALA A 41 9.73 6.73 -6.26
C ALA A 41 9.32 5.64 -5.25
N VAL A 42 10.20 5.32 -4.29
CA VAL A 42 9.89 4.40 -3.18
C VAL A 42 8.72 4.91 -2.34
N MET A 43 8.70 6.20 -1.99
CA MET A 43 7.54 6.80 -1.31
C MET A 43 6.26 6.70 -2.16
N GLN A 44 6.37 6.93 -3.48
CA GLN A 44 5.24 6.90 -4.40
C GLN A 44 4.59 5.51 -4.48
N LEU A 45 5.35 4.41 -4.39
CA LEU A 45 4.79 3.06 -4.35
C LEU A 45 3.77 2.90 -3.21
N GLN A 46 4.13 3.35 -1.99
CA GLN A 46 3.25 3.28 -0.83
C GLN A 46 2.02 4.20 -0.99
N ILE A 47 2.20 5.37 -1.60
CA ILE A 47 1.10 6.33 -1.85
C ILE A 47 0.09 5.75 -2.84
N GLU A 48 0.54 5.11 -3.93
CA GLU A 48 -0.36 4.47 -4.89
C GLU A 48 -1.14 3.32 -4.26
N TRP A 49 -0.49 2.54 -3.39
CA TRP A 49 -1.15 1.48 -2.63
C TRP A 49 -2.22 2.04 -1.67
N ASP A 50 -1.88 3.04 -0.86
CA ASP A 50 -2.78 3.70 0.09
C ASP A 50 -4.03 4.25 -0.63
N ALA A 51 -3.81 4.99 -1.73
CA ALA A 51 -4.89 5.56 -2.54
C ALA A 51 -5.80 4.49 -3.16
N PHE A 52 -5.22 3.35 -3.60
CA PHE A 52 -5.98 2.23 -4.12
C PHE A 52 -6.86 1.57 -3.06
N VAL A 53 -6.30 1.22 -1.89
CA VAL A 53 -7.03 0.56 -0.81
C VAL A 53 -8.15 1.44 -0.28
N ARG A 54 -7.85 2.73 -0.05
CA ARG A 54 -8.85 3.74 0.32
C ARG A 54 -10.02 3.74 -0.66
N LYS A 55 -9.70 3.83 -1.94
CA LYS A 55 -10.71 3.90 -2.99
C LYS A 55 -11.53 2.62 -3.08
N LEU A 56 -10.87 1.46 -3.03
CA LEU A 56 -11.51 0.16 -3.04
C LEU A 56 -12.55 0.05 -1.93
N ILE A 57 -12.16 0.32 -0.68
CA ILE A 57 -13.03 0.16 0.49
C ILE A 57 -14.20 1.16 0.44
N LEU A 58 -13.90 2.43 0.18
CA LEU A 58 -14.96 3.45 0.12
C LEU A 58 -15.91 3.20 -1.06
N ASP A 59 -15.42 2.95 -2.28
CA ASP A 59 -16.29 2.69 -3.43
C ASP A 59 -17.09 1.38 -3.30
N SER A 60 -16.56 0.39 -2.58
CA SER A 60 -17.29 -0.83 -2.21
C SER A 60 -18.47 -0.52 -1.27
N ALA A 61 -18.30 0.41 -0.32
CA ALA A 61 -19.37 0.79 0.59
C ALA A 61 -20.57 1.42 -0.14
N LEU A 62 -20.31 2.14 -1.24
CA LEU A 62 -21.33 2.82 -2.05
C LEU A 62 -22.11 1.88 -2.97
N GLY A 63 -21.71 0.61 -3.11
CA GLY A 63 -22.33 -0.25 -4.11
C GLY A 63 -21.80 -0.03 -5.54
N ASN A 64 -20.69 0.69 -5.73
CA ASN A 64 -20.15 0.99 -7.06
C ASN A 64 -19.25 -0.14 -7.61
N PHE A 65 -19.10 -1.20 -6.83
CA PHE A 65 -18.25 -2.34 -7.12
C PHE A 65 -19.07 -3.61 -7.39
N SER A 66 -18.56 -4.44 -8.29
CA SER A 66 -18.99 -5.82 -8.44
C SER A 66 -17.75 -6.68 -8.66
N ASP A 67 -17.69 -7.81 -7.97
CA ASP A 67 -16.71 -8.87 -8.19
C ASP A 67 -17.37 -10.12 -8.79
N SER A 68 -16.62 -11.22 -8.85
CA SER A 68 -17.13 -12.52 -9.33
C SER A 68 -18.39 -13.02 -8.59
N SER A 69 -18.62 -12.58 -7.35
CA SER A 69 -19.79 -12.95 -6.54
C SER A 69 -20.97 -11.97 -6.67
N GLY A 70 -20.83 -10.91 -7.48
CA GLY A 70 -21.86 -9.93 -7.73
C GLY A 70 -21.54 -8.55 -7.15
N ARG A 71 -22.57 -7.73 -6.93
CA ARG A 71 -22.41 -6.36 -6.44
C ARG A 71 -21.93 -6.36 -4.99
N VAL A 72 -20.87 -5.61 -4.71
CA VAL A 72 -20.38 -5.35 -3.36
C VAL A 72 -20.95 -4.04 -2.85
N TYR A 73 -21.52 -4.08 -1.65
CA TYR A 73 -22.19 -2.97 -0.98
C TYR A 73 -22.00 -3.03 0.54
N SER A 74 -22.23 -1.89 1.21
CA SER A 74 -22.30 -1.81 2.67
C SER A 74 -23.62 -2.35 3.21
N GLN A 75 -23.57 -3.22 4.21
CA GLN A 75 -24.72 -3.78 4.94
C GLN A 75 -25.11 -2.95 6.17
N LEU A 76 -24.65 -1.70 6.27
CA LEU A 76 -25.09 -0.79 7.33
C LEU A 76 -26.59 -0.47 7.18
N PRO A 77 -27.33 -0.20 8.27
CA PRO A 77 -28.75 0.17 8.20
C PRO A 77 -29.03 1.41 7.33
N ARG A 78 -28.05 2.31 7.24
CA ARG A 78 -28.06 3.48 6.34
C ARG A 78 -26.77 3.44 5.52
N PRO A 79 -26.74 2.77 4.37
CA PRO A 79 -25.57 2.71 3.52
C PRO A 79 -25.17 4.10 3.03
N PRO A 80 -23.87 4.45 3.02
CA PRO A 80 -23.42 5.76 2.57
C PRO A 80 -23.66 5.93 1.06
N ARG A 81 -24.03 7.13 0.64
CA ARG A 81 -24.33 7.47 -0.77
C ARG A 81 -23.15 8.14 -1.49
N SER A 82 -22.17 8.62 -0.74
CA SER A 82 -20.98 9.28 -1.27
C SER A 82 -19.71 8.84 -0.53
N ARG A 83 -18.53 8.98 -1.15
CA ARG A 83 -17.25 8.66 -0.50
C ARG A 83 -17.03 9.49 0.77
N GLY A 84 -17.40 10.77 0.73
CA GLY A 84 -17.27 11.66 1.88
C GLY A 84 -18.21 11.29 3.03
N GLU A 85 -19.38 10.74 2.72
CA GLU A 85 -20.26 10.17 3.74
C GLU A 85 -19.73 8.85 4.27
N ALA A 86 -19.25 7.95 3.40
CA ALA A 86 -18.64 6.68 3.81
C ALA A 86 -17.44 6.91 4.75
N SER A 87 -16.59 7.88 4.44
CA SER A 87 -15.48 8.30 5.30
C SER A 87 -15.96 8.83 6.65
N ARG A 88 -16.96 9.73 6.68
CA ARG A 88 -17.53 10.24 7.94
C ARG A 88 -18.17 9.14 8.80
N VAL A 89 -18.94 8.25 8.19
CA VAL A 89 -19.56 7.10 8.86
C VAL A 89 -18.49 6.16 9.41
N LEU A 90 -17.42 5.93 8.65
CA LEU A 90 -16.29 5.14 9.10
C LEU A 90 -15.59 5.77 10.31
N ILE A 91 -15.26 7.07 10.24
CA ILE A 91 -14.59 7.80 11.33
C ILE A 91 -15.45 7.77 12.60
N ALA A 92 -16.77 7.99 12.47
CA ALA A 92 -17.71 7.97 13.59
C ALA A 92 -17.77 6.61 14.33
N GLN A 93 -17.35 5.51 13.69
CA GLN A 93 -17.30 4.19 14.32
C GLN A 93 -16.02 3.95 15.14
N TYR A 94 -15.02 4.82 15.05
CA TYR A 94 -13.82 4.74 15.87
C TYR A 94 -13.98 5.54 17.16
N LYS A 95 -13.73 4.92 18.32
CA LYS A 95 -13.85 5.59 19.63
C LYS A 95 -12.85 6.72 19.85
N LYS A 96 -11.68 6.69 19.22
CA LYS A 96 -10.54 7.60 19.51
C LYS A 96 -9.87 8.18 18.26
N LYS A 97 -10.45 8.02 17.08
CA LYS A 97 -9.88 8.56 15.83
C LYS A 97 -10.76 9.68 15.30
N SER A 98 -10.14 10.81 14.99
CA SER A 98 -10.75 11.94 14.27
C SER A 98 -10.41 11.95 12.78
N VAL A 99 -9.53 11.05 12.35
CA VAL A 99 -9.01 10.96 10.99
C VAL A 99 -9.29 9.58 10.40
N GLU A 100 -9.21 9.50 9.06
CA GLU A 100 -9.26 8.23 8.34
C GLU A 100 -8.14 7.27 8.78
N PRO A 101 -8.33 5.95 8.62
CA PRO A 101 -7.27 4.98 8.85
C PRO A 101 -6.07 5.19 7.91
N ASP A 102 -4.90 4.73 8.32
CA ASP A 102 -3.77 4.53 7.41
C ASP A 102 -4.11 3.38 6.45
N TRP A 103 -4.44 3.67 5.19
CA TRP A 103 -4.95 2.65 4.26
C TRP A 103 -3.86 1.68 3.79
N TYR A 104 -2.60 2.09 3.87
CA TYR A 104 -1.46 1.20 3.67
C TYR A 104 -1.27 0.15 4.79
N ASP A 105 -1.87 0.35 5.96
CA ASP A 105 -1.81 -0.61 7.08
C ASP A 105 -2.95 -1.62 6.95
N THR A 106 -2.59 -2.90 6.74
CA THR A 106 -3.56 -3.96 6.47
C THR A 106 -4.56 -4.14 7.61
N ALA A 107 -4.12 -4.05 8.86
CA ALA A 107 -5.00 -4.20 10.00
C ALA A 107 -6.06 -3.09 10.04
N GLN A 108 -5.65 -1.85 9.72
CA GLN A 108 -6.58 -0.72 9.67
C GLN A 108 -7.52 -0.80 8.46
N ALA A 109 -7.03 -1.26 7.30
CA ALA A 109 -7.85 -1.47 6.12
C ALA A 109 -8.92 -2.57 6.32
N ILE A 110 -8.54 -3.69 6.95
CA ILE A 110 -9.46 -4.78 7.30
C ILE A 110 -10.51 -4.27 8.31
N ASP A 111 -10.08 -3.57 9.36
CA ASP A 111 -11.01 -3.02 10.36
C ASP A 111 -11.98 -2.01 9.74
N ALA A 112 -11.52 -1.18 8.80
CA ALA A 112 -12.36 -0.25 8.06
C ALA A 112 -13.43 -0.97 7.21
N ALA A 113 -13.05 -2.06 6.51
CA ALA A 113 -13.99 -2.88 5.77
C ALA A 113 -15.05 -3.53 6.68
N GLY A 114 -14.63 -3.99 7.88
CA GLY A 114 -15.53 -4.54 8.89
C GLY A 114 -16.52 -3.50 9.44
N LYS A 115 -16.03 -2.31 9.79
CA LYS A 115 -16.86 -1.18 10.26
C LYS A 115 -17.88 -0.73 9.21
N LEU A 116 -17.48 -0.70 7.94
CA LEU A 116 -18.42 -0.40 6.85
C LEU A 116 -19.35 -1.58 6.51
N LYS A 117 -19.22 -2.73 7.19
CA LYS A 117 -19.98 -3.95 6.95
C LYS A 117 -20.04 -4.32 5.47
N LEU A 118 -18.89 -4.34 4.81
CA LEU A 118 -18.82 -4.67 3.40
C LEU A 118 -19.19 -6.14 3.17
N SER A 119 -20.04 -6.40 2.18
CA SER A 119 -20.44 -7.76 1.79
C SER A 119 -19.27 -8.66 1.36
N ASN A 120 -18.17 -8.07 0.87
CA ASN A 120 -16.94 -8.79 0.52
C ASN A 120 -15.86 -8.76 1.63
N TYR A 121 -16.24 -8.48 2.88
CA TYR A 121 -15.29 -8.38 4.00
C TYR A 121 -14.37 -9.60 4.10
N GLY A 122 -14.90 -10.82 3.99
CA GLY A 122 -14.10 -12.04 4.09
C GLY A 122 -12.98 -12.12 3.05
N LYS A 123 -13.23 -11.64 1.83
CA LYS A 123 -12.21 -11.57 0.77
C LYS A 123 -11.16 -10.49 1.05
N ILE A 124 -11.58 -9.31 1.50
CA ILE A 124 -10.64 -8.24 1.88
C ILE A 124 -9.75 -8.71 3.03
N ALA A 125 -10.34 -9.32 4.07
CA ALA A 125 -9.61 -9.87 5.21
C ALA A 125 -8.67 -11.01 4.80
N GLY A 126 -9.12 -11.92 3.94
CA GLY A 126 -8.32 -13.03 3.45
C GLY A 126 -7.12 -12.57 2.63
N VAL A 127 -7.30 -11.60 1.72
CA VAL A 127 -6.23 -11.10 0.85
C VAL A 127 -5.27 -10.17 1.59
N LEU A 128 -5.77 -9.23 2.40
CA LEU A 128 -4.91 -8.30 3.16
C LEU A 128 -4.29 -8.93 4.42
N GLY A 129 -4.85 -10.03 4.92
CA GLY A 129 -4.37 -10.74 6.09
C GLY A 129 -3.26 -11.75 5.82
N VAL A 130 -2.83 -11.92 4.55
CA VAL A 130 -1.78 -12.87 4.17
C VAL A 130 -0.46 -12.51 4.86
N THR A 131 0.22 -13.52 5.38
CA THR A 131 1.58 -13.43 5.90
C THR A 131 2.50 -14.39 5.14
N PRO A 132 3.74 -13.98 4.79
CA PRO A 132 4.36 -12.68 5.04
C PRO A 132 3.80 -11.54 4.15
N TRP A 133 3.76 -10.32 4.70
CA TRP A 133 3.29 -9.12 3.98
C TRP A 133 4.47 -8.31 3.46
N LEU A 134 4.81 -8.49 2.17
CA LEU A 134 6.07 -8.01 1.59
C LEU A 134 6.22 -6.48 1.54
N ILE A 135 5.13 -5.72 1.66
CA ILE A 135 5.18 -4.24 1.71
C ILE A 135 5.37 -3.69 3.14
N ASN A 136 5.46 -4.55 4.16
CA ASN A 136 5.86 -4.08 5.50
C ASN A 136 7.28 -3.50 5.50
N ASP A 137 8.19 -4.08 4.71
CA ASP A 137 9.54 -3.54 4.55
C ASP A 137 9.50 -2.15 3.92
N LEU A 138 8.69 -2.00 2.86
CA LEU A 138 8.46 -0.71 2.19
C LEU A 138 7.94 0.36 3.17
N ARG A 139 7.05 0.00 4.11
CA ARG A 139 6.58 0.92 5.16
C ARG A 139 7.73 1.45 6.01
N TRP A 140 8.64 0.59 6.46
CA TRP A 140 9.75 1.00 7.31
C TRP A 140 10.76 1.85 6.56
N VAL A 141 11.08 1.47 5.31
CA VAL A 141 11.94 2.26 4.43
C VAL A 141 11.35 3.64 4.18
N ARG A 142 10.07 3.72 3.81
CA ARG A 142 9.36 5.00 3.62
C ARG A 142 9.38 5.87 4.86
N ASN A 143 9.14 5.28 6.04
CA ASN A 143 9.12 6.04 7.29
C ASN A 143 10.48 6.64 7.62
N PHE A 144 11.56 5.93 7.32
CA PHE A 144 12.91 6.47 7.47
C PHE A 144 13.22 7.58 6.48
N ILE A 145 12.81 7.45 5.20
CA ILE A 145 12.93 8.55 4.22
C ILE A 145 12.23 9.82 4.74
N ALA A 146 10.99 9.68 5.21
CA ALA A 146 10.19 10.80 5.67
C ALA A 146 10.71 11.43 6.97
N HIS A 147 11.21 10.59 7.90
CA HIS A 147 11.64 11.01 9.23
C HIS A 147 12.93 10.30 9.66
N PRO A 148 14.10 10.72 9.16
CA PRO A 148 15.39 10.12 9.49
C PRO A 148 15.70 10.32 10.97
N SER A 149 15.33 9.34 11.79
CA SER A 149 15.44 9.37 13.24
C SER A 149 15.96 8.04 13.77
N GLU A 150 16.58 8.05 14.95
CA GLU A 150 17.06 6.83 15.62
C GLU A 150 15.94 5.78 15.74
N ARG A 151 14.72 6.21 16.09
CA ARG A 151 13.55 5.33 16.20
C ARG A 151 13.22 4.64 14.87
N SER A 152 13.22 5.38 13.76
CA SER A 152 12.97 4.81 12.42
C SER A 152 14.12 3.89 11.97
N ALA A 153 15.36 4.22 12.33
CA ALA A 153 16.54 3.40 12.05
C ALA A 153 16.49 2.04 12.76
N LEU A 154 16.13 2.05 14.06
CA LEU A 154 15.94 0.83 14.85
C LEU A 154 14.83 -0.06 14.27
N LYS A 155 13.77 0.53 13.71
CA LYS A 155 12.71 -0.24 13.05
C LYS A 155 13.21 -0.92 11.77
N ILE A 156 13.92 -0.22 10.89
CA ILE A 156 14.51 -0.83 9.69
C ILE A 156 15.45 -1.99 10.06
N ARG A 157 16.32 -1.78 11.04
CA ARG A 157 17.27 -2.81 11.52
C ARG A 157 16.57 -4.00 12.15
N GLY A 158 15.54 -3.75 12.97
CA GLY A 158 14.78 -4.82 13.64
C GLY A 158 14.02 -5.74 12.68
N PHE A 159 13.75 -5.29 11.45
CA PHE A 159 13.15 -6.10 10.39
C PHE A 159 14.19 -6.75 9.47
N GLY A 160 15.50 -6.60 9.75
CA GLY A 160 16.56 -7.23 8.96
C GLY A 160 16.73 -6.65 7.55
N ILE A 161 16.16 -5.48 7.27
CA ILE A 161 16.27 -4.80 5.96
C ILE A 161 17.70 -4.28 5.75
N VAL A 162 18.35 -3.86 6.85
CA VAL A 162 19.70 -3.31 6.86
C VAL A 162 20.51 -3.98 7.97
N PRO A 163 21.77 -4.37 7.72
CA PRO A 163 22.66 -4.92 8.76
C PRO A 163 22.80 -3.97 9.96
N ALA A 164 22.79 -4.52 11.18
CA ALA A 164 22.73 -3.73 12.42
C ALA A 164 23.83 -2.66 12.56
N ALA A 165 25.05 -2.95 12.08
CA ALA A 165 26.21 -2.06 12.17
C ALA A 165 26.38 -1.13 10.94
N SER A 166 25.56 -1.28 9.90
CA SER A 166 25.73 -0.52 8.67
C SER A 166 25.01 0.84 8.71
N GLN A 167 25.55 1.78 7.92
CA GLN A 167 24.86 3.02 7.61
C GLN A 167 23.62 2.71 6.77
N ILE A 168 22.48 3.27 7.14
CA ILE A 168 21.24 3.08 6.37
C ILE A 168 21.35 3.89 5.09
N ASP A 169 21.54 3.19 3.97
CA ASP A 169 21.39 3.74 2.63
C ASP A 169 20.11 3.20 1.99
N VAL A 170 19.08 4.04 1.94
CA VAL A 170 17.77 3.69 1.36
C VAL A 170 17.86 3.29 -0.12
N VAL A 171 18.74 3.92 -0.90
CA VAL A 171 18.91 3.57 -2.31
C VAL A 171 19.49 2.17 -2.41
N ALA A 172 20.54 1.90 -1.65
CA ALA A 172 21.12 0.56 -1.58
C ALA A 172 20.07 -0.46 -1.11
N CYS A 173 19.26 -0.15 -0.09
CA CYS A 173 18.18 -1.03 0.39
C CYS A 173 17.16 -1.35 -0.70
N ALA A 174 16.70 -0.34 -1.45
CA ALA A 174 15.69 -0.53 -2.47
C ALA A 174 16.23 -1.38 -3.63
N LEU A 175 17.49 -1.17 -4.01
CA LEU A 175 18.17 -1.87 -5.10
C LEU A 175 18.76 -3.23 -4.71
N ASP A 176 18.89 -3.50 -3.40
CA ASP A 176 19.36 -4.78 -2.88
C ASP A 176 18.43 -5.93 -3.27
N TYR A 177 19.01 -7.13 -3.36
CA TYR A 177 18.30 -8.31 -3.78
C TYR A 177 17.64 -9.00 -2.59
N ASP A 178 16.38 -9.42 -2.76
CA ASP A 178 15.70 -10.27 -1.79
C ASP A 178 16.04 -11.76 -1.98
N SER A 179 15.42 -12.63 -1.17
CA SER A 179 15.58 -14.08 -1.27
C SER A 179 15.15 -14.68 -2.61
N THR A 180 14.40 -13.94 -3.43
CA THR A 180 13.94 -14.36 -4.77
C THR A 180 14.91 -13.95 -5.89
N GLY A 181 16.00 -13.25 -5.54
CA GLY A 181 16.97 -12.76 -6.52
C GLY A 181 16.44 -11.58 -7.34
N GLN A 182 15.44 -10.85 -6.83
CA GLN A 182 14.94 -9.61 -7.43
C GLN A 182 15.29 -8.41 -6.55
N PRO A 183 15.55 -7.23 -7.16
CA PRO A 183 15.65 -5.98 -6.40
C PRO A 183 14.37 -5.74 -5.59
N ARG A 184 14.49 -5.36 -4.31
CA ARG A 184 13.34 -5.23 -3.40
C ARG A 184 12.22 -4.36 -3.95
N TYR A 185 12.54 -3.26 -4.63
CA TYR A 185 11.52 -2.40 -5.23
C TYR A 185 10.66 -3.09 -6.29
N LYS A 186 11.22 -4.05 -7.05
CA LYS A 186 10.47 -4.86 -8.01
C LYS A 186 9.54 -5.82 -7.29
N THR A 187 10.02 -6.44 -6.20
CA THR A 187 9.20 -7.30 -5.35
C THR A 187 8.03 -6.53 -4.74
N TRP A 188 8.27 -5.33 -4.20
CA TRP A 188 7.20 -4.48 -3.67
C TRP A 188 6.17 -4.11 -4.74
N GLY A 189 6.62 -3.62 -5.90
CA GLY A 189 5.73 -3.25 -7.00
C GLY A 189 4.93 -4.42 -7.56
N GLY A 190 5.59 -5.58 -7.74
CA GLY A 190 4.96 -6.82 -8.17
C GLY A 190 3.89 -7.29 -7.18
N PHE A 191 4.21 -7.27 -5.88
CA PHE A 191 3.28 -7.63 -4.81
C PHE A 191 2.07 -6.69 -4.75
N ILE A 192 2.28 -5.37 -4.80
CA ILE A 192 1.19 -4.37 -4.84
C ILE A 192 0.24 -4.64 -6.00
N SER A 193 0.79 -4.91 -7.20
CA SER A 193 -0.01 -5.20 -8.39
C SER A 193 -0.79 -6.51 -8.23
N LEU A 194 -0.13 -7.58 -7.78
CA LEU A 194 -0.74 -8.89 -7.54
C LEU A 194 -1.92 -8.82 -6.55
N VAL A 195 -1.68 -8.24 -5.38
CA VAL A 195 -2.70 -8.10 -4.33
C VAL A 195 -3.84 -7.20 -4.82
N GLY A 196 -3.54 -6.10 -5.51
CA GLY A 196 -4.55 -5.24 -6.11
C GLY A 196 -5.50 -5.98 -7.04
N TRP A 197 -4.99 -6.94 -7.83
CA TRP A 197 -5.79 -7.82 -8.66
C TRP A 197 -6.60 -8.85 -7.86
N GLN A 198 -6.00 -9.46 -6.83
CA GLN A 198 -6.70 -10.43 -5.97
C GLN A 198 -7.88 -9.80 -5.22
N LEU A 199 -7.75 -8.54 -4.80
CA LEU A 199 -8.83 -7.81 -4.12
C LEU A 199 -10.06 -7.57 -5.00
N ILE A 200 -9.90 -7.60 -6.33
CA ILE A 200 -11.00 -7.31 -7.26
C ILE A 200 -11.59 -8.54 -7.95
N LYS A 201 -10.84 -9.65 -8.09
CA LYS A 201 -11.29 -10.91 -8.72
C LYS A 201 -12.26 -11.65 -7.82
#